data_AF-A0A1Z9VRH0-F1
#
_entry.id   AF-A0A1Z9VRH0-F1
#
_cell.length_a   1.000
_cell.length_b   1.000
_cell.length_c   1.000
_cell.angle_alpha   90.00
_cell.angle_beta   90.00
_cell.angle_gamma   90.00
#
_symmetry.space_group_name_H-M   'P 1'
#
loop_
_entity.id
_entity.type
_entity.pdbx_description
1 polymer ?
#
loop_
_entity_poly.entity_id
_entity_poly.type
_entity_poly.pdbx_seq_one_letter_code
_entity_poly.pdbx_strand_id
1 'polypeptide(L)'
;MAYTRKRQHPPLLPQKPSDCALKNILYIYTAMISLRFQFNGIMTVLAEGKTPKFCCAPVLLRDGDFQRVHWLGFIDLEDAKQLMAAKPVKLDIRQYSVTPSSWPKWRPIPPHLAVQGCLTGDGVYAVTKDGAPRLVPRHNTS
;
A
#
# COMPACT_ATOMS: atom_id res chain seq x y z
N MET A 1 -49.66 -28.83 -47.14
CA MET A 1 -49.15 -27.45 -47.27
C MET A 1 -49.72 -26.63 -46.13
N ALA A 2 -48.94 -26.42 -45.07
CA ALA A 2 -49.41 -25.82 -43.83
C ALA A 2 -48.88 -24.37 -43.71
N TYR A 3 -49.81 -23.43 -43.53
CA TYR A 3 -49.57 -22.01 -43.29
C TYR A 3 -49.14 -21.79 -41.84
N THR A 4 -48.00 -21.13 -41.61
CA THR A 4 -47.55 -20.75 -40.26
C THR A 4 -47.41 -19.23 -40.12
N ARG A 5 -48.43 -18.67 -39.46
CA ARG A 5 -48.53 -17.49 -38.60
C ARG A 5 -47.28 -16.58 -38.46
N LYS A 6 -47.43 -15.32 -38.90
CA LYS A 6 -46.59 -14.16 -38.52
C LYS A 6 -46.54 -14.01 -36.99
N ARG A 7 -45.33 -13.87 -36.42
CA ARG A 7 -45.11 -13.30 -35.08
C ARG A 7 -44.50 -11.91 -35.23
N GLN A 8 -45.12 -10.94 -34.57
CA GLN A 8 -44.69 -9.56 -34.50
C GLN A 8 -43.40 -9.46 -33.67
N HIS A 9 -42.41 -8.72 -34.18
CA HIS A 9 -41.24 -8.29 -33.42
C HIS A 9 -41.62 -7.12 -32.50
N PRO A 10 -41.24 -7.13 -31.22
CA PRO A 10 -41.24 -5.91 -30.40
C PRO A 10 -40.05 -5.01 -30.78
N PRO A 11 -40.18 -3.67 -30.63
CA PRO A 11 -39.11 -2.73 -30.96
C PRO A 11 -37.94 -2.86 -29.96
N LEU A 12 -36.72 -2.96 -30.49
CA LEU A 12 -35.49 -2.88 -29.72
C LEU A 12 -35.37 -1.47 -29.14
N LEU A 13 -35.60 -1.32 -27.83
CA LEU A 13 -35.18 -0.12 -27.11
C LEU A 13 -33.66 -0.03 -27.17
N PRO A 14 -33.08 1.17 -27.41
CA PRO A 14 -31.64 1.34 -27.34
C PRO A 14 -31.21 1.10 -25.90
N GLN A 15 -30.44 0.03 -25.68
CA GLN A 15 -29.72 -0.15 -24.44
C GLN A 15 -28.74 1.00 -24.31
N LYS A 16 -29.06 1.97 -23.42
CA LYS A 16 -28.07 2.90 -22.91
C LYS A 16 -26.90 2.06 -22.40
N PRO A 17 -25.67 2.23 -22.92
CA PRO A 17 -24.52 1.70 -22.21
C PRO A 17 -24.52 2.36 -20.83
N SER A 18 -24.62 1.52 -19.81
CA SER A 18 -24.42 1.87 -18.42
C SER A 18 -23.07 2.58 -18.28
N ASP A 19 -23.11 3.86 -17.99
CA ASP A 19 -21.99 4.70 -17.56
C ASP A 19 -21.48 4.27 -16.15
N CYS A 20 -21.15 2.99 -16.01
CA CYS A 20 -20.40 2.43 -14.89
C CYS A 20 -18.97 2.03 -15.30
N ALA A 21 -18.54 2.42 -16.50
CA ALA A 21 -17.23 2.08 -17.07
C ALA A 21 -16.29 3.29 -17.22
N LEU A 22 -16.49 4.36 -16.44
CA LEU A 22 -15.62 5.55 -16.43
C LEU A 22 -15.17 5.94 -15.01
N LYS A 23 -14.71 4.97 -14.22
CA LYS A 23 -13.79 5.20 -13.09
C LYS A 23 -12.65 4.17 -13.01
N ASN A 24 -12.35 3.50 -14.13
CA ASN A 24 -11.30 2.48 -14.22
C ASN A 24 -10.12 2.88 -15.13
N ILE A 25 -9.94 4.19 -15.39
CA ILE A 25 -8.82 4.71 -16.19
C ILE A 25 -8.29 6.00 -15.56
N LEU A 26 -7.82 5.94 -14.31
CA LEU A 26 -6.84 6.92 -13.78
C LEU A 26 -6.10 6.48 -12.50
N TYR A 27 -5.97 5.17 -12.22
CA TYR A 27 -4.95 4.69 -11.28
C TYR A 27 -3.72 4.27 -12.07
N ILE A 28 -3.09 5.24 -12.74
CA ILE A 28 -1.73 5.04 -13.24
C ILE A 28 -0.86 5.06 -11.98
N TYR A 29 -0.38 3.89 -11.57
CA TYR A 29 0.46 3.62 -10.42
C TYR A 29 1.76 4.45 -10.42
N THR A 30 1.68 5.69 -9.95
CA THR A 30 2.83 6.51 -9.57
C THR A 30 3.20 6.36 -8.09
N ALA A 31 2.78 5.28 -7.42
CA ALA A 31 3.30 4.96 -6.09
C ALA A 31 4.63 4.19 -6.23
N MET A 32 5.73 4.89 -6.52
CA MET A 32 7.09 4.31 -6.42
C MET A 32 7.70 4.61 -5.05
N ILE A 33 6.96 4.24 -4.01
CA ILE A 33 7.46 4.38 -2.65
C ILE A 33 8.43 3.23 -2.38
N SER A 34 9.61 3.58 -1.88
CA SER A 34 10.59 2.61 -1.41
C SER A 34 11.05 2.97 -0.01
N LEU A 35 11.18 1.97 0.84
CA LEU A 35 11.70 2.10 2.20
C LEU A 35 13.05 1.39 2.29
N ARG A 36 13.93 1.93 3.11
CA ARG A 36 15.26 1.38 3.36
C ARG A 36 15.48 1.22 4.86
N PHE A 37 15.86 0.02 5.26
CA PHE A 37 16.20 -0.31 6.64
C PHE A 37 17.55 -1.04 6.69
N GLN A 38 18.17 -1.06 7.87
CA GLN A 38 19.46 -1.71 8.08
C GLN A 38 19.25 -3.12 8.64
N PHE A 39 19.94 -4.10 8.06
CA PHE A 39 19.90 -5.49 8.47
C PHE A 39 21.32 -6.06 8.44
N ASN A 40 21.85 -6.49 9.59
CA ASN A 40 23.21 -7.04 9.71
C ASN A 40 24.27 -6.17 8.98
N GLY A 41 24.20 -4.85 9.14
CA GLY A 41 25.11 -3.90 8.47
C GLY A 41 24.77 -3.56 7.02
N ILE A 42 23.79 -4.21 6.40
CA ILE A 42 23.42 -4.02 4.99
C ILE A 42 22.11 -3.23 4.88
N MET A 43 22.05 -2.27 3.96
CA MET A 43 20.81 -1.57 3.62
C MET A 43 19.92 -2.43 2.74
N THR A 44 18.74 -2.76 3.24
CA THR A 44 17.71 -3.54 2.52
C THR A 44 16.57 -2.63 2.08
N VAL A 45 16.01 -2.92 0.90
CA VAL A 45 14.92 -2.15 0.30
C VAL A 45 13.60 -2.93 0.40
N LEU A 46 12.54 -2.26 0.85
CA LEU A 46 11.14 -2.66 0.66
C LEU A 46 10.55 -1.74 -0.41
N ALA A 47 10.05 -2.29 -1.51
CA ALA A 47 9.47 -1.50 -2.60
C ALA A 47 8.23 -2.19 -3.14
N GLU A 48 7.31 -1.40 -3.67
CA GLU A 48 6.10 -1.91 -4.31
C GLU A 48 6.48 -2.70 -5.58
N GLY A 49 5.80 -3.83 -5.81
CA GLY A 49 6.07 -4.69 -6.97
C GLY A 49 7.42 -5.42 -6.94
N LYS A 50 8.18 -5.37 -5.83
CA LYS A 50 9.43 -6.13 -5.66
C LYS A 50 9.35 -7.06 -4.47
N THR A 51 9.70 -8.33 -4.66
CA THR A 51 9.86 -9.28 -3.56
C THR A 51 11.04 -8.81 -2.69
N PRO A 52 10.82 -8.50 -1.40
CA PRO A 52 11.91 -8.08 -0.54
C PRO A 52 12.87 -9.24 -0.32
N LYS A 53 14.18 -8.95 -0.21
CA LYS A 53 15.21 -9.97 0.02
C LYS A 53 14.93 -10.89 1.22
N PHE A 54 14.25 -10.37 2.25
CA PHE A 54 13.92 -11.10 3.47
C PHE A 54 12.41 -11.25 3.70
N CYS A 55 11.56 -10.80 2.77
CA CYS A 55 10.10 -10.78 2.88
C CYS A 55 9.53 -10.22 4.20
N CYS A 56 10.31 -9.41 4.93
CA CYS A 56 9.96 -8.90 6.25
C CYS A 56 10.32 -7.43 6.44
N ALA A 57 9.55 -6.73 7.27
CA ALA A 57 9.81 -5.38 7.73
C ALA A 57 10.11 -5.37 9.24
N PRO A 58 11.02 -4.49 9.72
CA PRO A 58 11.30 -4.35 11.14
C PRO A 58 10.21 -3.51 11.82
N VAL A 59 9.44 -4.10 12.73
CA VAL A 59 8.43 -3.44 13.55
C VAL A 59 9.02 -3.14 14.92
N LEU A 60 9.02 -1.87 15.31
CA LEU A 60 9.55 -1.41 16.59
C LEU A 60 8.69 -1.90 17.76
N LEU A 61 9.38 -2.41 18.77
CA LEU A 61 8.84 -2.79 20.06
C LEU A 61 8.94 -1.63 21.05
N ARG A 62 8.25 -1.75 22.18
CA ARG A 62 8.19 -0.67 23.19
C ARG A 62 9.53 -0.43 23.90
N ASP A 63 10.36 -1.46 23.99
CA ASP A 63 11.72 -1.43 24.56
C ASP A 63 12.75 -0.79 23.61
N GLY A 64 12.35 -0.48 22.38
CA GLY A 64 13.23 0.10 21.35
C GLY A 64 13.91 -0.93 20.46
N ASP A 65 13.73 -2.23 20.73
CA ASP A 65 14.13 -3.29 19.81
C ASP A 65 13.14 -3.38 18.64
N PHE A 66 13.34 -4.33 17.73
CA PHE A 66 12.43 -4.60 16.62
C PHE A 66 12.19 -6.10 16.42
N GLN A 67 10.96 -6.45 16.04
CA GLN A 67 10.64 -7.77 15.52
C GLN A 67 10.54 -7.74 14.00
N ARG A 68 10.82 -8.87 13.34
CA ARG A 68 10.62 -9.00 11.89
C ARG A 68 9.22 -9.54 11.63
N VAL A 69 8.44 -8.78 10.86
CA VAL A 69 7.06 -9.15 10.50
C VAL A 69 6.95 -9.30 8.99
N HIS A 70 6.15 -10.26 8.53
CA HIS A 70 5.89 -10.46 7.11
C HIS A 70 5.44 -9.15 6.44
N TRP A 71 6.09 -8.82 5.34
CA TRP A 71 5.86 -7.56 4.62
C TRP A 71 4.73 -7.73 3.61
N LEU A 72 3.67 -6.92 3.76
CA LEU A 72 2.49 -6.96 2.90
C LEU A 72 2.47 -5.86 1.83
N GLY A 73 3.31 -4.84 1.96
CA GLY A 73 3.38 -3.73 1.01
C GLY A 73 2.96 -2.40 1.62
N PHE A 74 2.39 -1.54 0.78
CA PHE A 74 1.90 -0.22 1.18
C PHE A 74 0.37 -0.22 1.25
N ILE A 75 -0.18 0.64 2.11
CA ILE A 75 -1.63 0.85 2.22
C ILE A 75 -1.91 2.34 2.45
N ASP A 76 -2.94 2.88 1.80
CA ASP A 76 -3.38 4.24 2.08
C ASP A 76 -3.95 4.35 3.51
N LEU A 77 -3.83 5.52 4.12
CA LEU A 77 -4.33 5.78 5.46
C LEU A 77 -5.84 5.54 5.56
N GLU A 78 -6.64 5.92 4.56
CA GLU A 78 -8.09 5.74 4.61
C GLU A 78 -8.49 4.27 4.45
N ASP A 79 -7.74 3.50 3.67
CA ASP A 79 -7.93 2.05 3.56
C ASP A 79 -7.49 1.33 4.84
N ALA A 80 -6.36 1.75 5.44
CA ALA A 80 -5.85 1.18 6.68
C ALA A 80 -6.83 1.35 7.85
N LYS A 81 -7.60 2.44 7.88
CA LYS A 81 -8.64 2.67 8.90
C LYS A 81 -9.82 1.70 8.78
N GLN A 82 -10.06 1.15 7.59
CA GLN A 82 -11.17 0.23 7.32
C GLN A 82 -10.80 -1.22 7.67
N LEU A 83 -9.51 -1.53 7.86
CA LEU A 83 -9.06 -2.86 8.24
C LEU A 83 -9.49 -3.20 9.66
N MET A 84 -10.42 -4.14 9.78
CA MET A 84 -10.84 -4.68 11.08
C MET A 84 -9.69 -5.35 11.80
N ALA A 85 -9.60 -5.13 13.12
CA ALA A 85 -8.59 -5.70 14.02
C ALA A 85 -7.13 -5.34 13.70
N ALA A 86 -6.87 -4.41 12.77
CA ALA A 86 -5.53 -3.94 12.50
C ALA A 86 -5.03 -3.01 13.63
N LYS A 87 -3.72 -3.09 13.93
CA LYS A 87 -3.08 -2.30 14.99
C LYS A 87 -2.05 -1.35 14.38
N PRO A 88 -2.06 -0.06 14.75
CA PRO A 88 -1.01 0.86 14.34
C PRO A 88 0.30 0.45 15.02
N VAL A 89 1.37 0.34 14.23
CA VAL A 89 2.72 0.05 14.70
C VAL A 89 3.72 1.04 14.12
N LYS A 90 4.97 0.97 14.56
CA LYS A 90 6.06 1.81 14.03
C LYS A 90 7.07 0.90 13.33
N LEU A 91 7.55 1.30 12.16
CA LEU A 91 8.56 0.56 11.41
C LEU A 91 9.93 1.20 11.58
N ASP A 92 10.97 0.39 11.80
CA ASP A 92 12.35 0.85 11.90
C ASP A 92 12.97 1.10 10.52
N ILE A 93 12.51 2.18 9.88
CA ILE A 93 12.97 2.58 8.56
C ILE A 93 13.96 3.74 8.71
N ARG A 94 15.08 3.65 7.98
CA ARG A 94 16.16 4.66 7.99
C ARG A 94 15.97 5.71 6.92
N GLN A 95 15.49 5.29 5.76
CA GLN A 95 15.35 6.16 4.59
C GLN A 95 14.13 5.78 3.77
N TYR A 96 13.61 6.74 3.01
CA TYR A 96 12.54 6.49 2.05
C TYR A 96 12.75 7.25 0.76
N SER A 97 12.17 6.77 -0.32
CA SER A 97 12.06 7.48 -1.59
C SER A 97 10.61 7.42 -2.07
N VAL A 98 10.17 8.46 -2.76
CA VAL A 98 8.87 8.50 -3.48
C VAL A 98 9.11 8.73 -4.98
N THR A 99 10.38 8.74 -5.40
CA THR A 99 10.73 9.08 -6.77
C THR A 99 10.69 7.81 -7.61
N PRO A 100 9.88 7.80 -8.68
CA PRO A 100 9.87 6.70 -9.62
C PRO A 100 11.10 6.72 -10.52
N SER A 101 12.21 6.14 -10.07
CA SER A 101 13.42 6.08 -10.90
C SER A 101 14.32 4.89 -10.57
N SER A 102 15.17 4.51 -11.53
CA SER A 102 16.29 3.57 -11.31
C SER A 102 17.32 4.10 -10.31
N TRP A 103 17.29 5.42 -10.04
CA TRP A 103 18.19 6.14 -9.14
C TRP A 103 17.37 6.87 -8.07
N PRO A 104 16.72 6.13 -7.15
CA PRO A 104 15.79 6.73 -6.20
C PRO A 104 16.52 7.76 -5.32
N LYS A 105 15.93 8.95 -5.20
CA LYS A 105 16.42 9.99 -4.28
C LYS A 105 16.01 9.59 -2.85
N TRP A 106 16.97 9.11 -2.08
CA TRP A 106 16.74 8.69 -0.69
C TRP A 106 16.71 9.89 0.23
N ARG A 107 15.65 9.96 1.05
CA ARG A 107 15.48 10.93 2.10
C ARG A 107 15.67 10.23 3.45
N PRO A 108 16.57 10.71 4.32
CA PRO A 108 16.70 10.16 5.66
C PRO A 108 15.43 10.43 6.46
N ILE A 109 15.05 9.47 7.32
CA ILE A 109 14.01 9.67 8.33
C ILE A 109 14.70 10.21 9.59
N PRO A 110 14.27 11.37 10.12
CA PRO A 110 14.82 11.89 11.37
C PRO A 110 14.71 10.86 12.51
N PRO A 111 15.69 10.79 13.43
CA PRO A 111 15.75 9.74 14.45
C PRO A 111 14.58 9.78 15.44
N HIS A 112 13.92 10.93 15.59
CA HIS A 112 12.73 11.10 16.43
C HIS A 112 11.42 10.69 15.71
N LEU A 113 11.48 10.29 14.45
CA LEU A 113 10.34 9.82 13.65
C LEU A 113 10.49 8.34 13.27
N ALA A 114 9.37 7.73 12.95
CA ALA A 114 9.27 6.39 12.38
C ALA A 114 8.20 6.37 11.28
N VAL A 115 8.28 5.40 10.37
CA VAL A 115 7.17 5.15 9.43
C VAL A 115 6.06 4.45 10.20
N GLN A 116 4.82 4.91 10.05
CA GLN A 116 3.69 4.17 10.59
C GLN A 116 3.47 2.89 9.79
N GLY A 117 3.34 1.77 10.50
CA GLY A 117 2.84 0.53 9.96
C GLY A 117 1.40 0.25 10.37
N CYS A 118 0.75 -0.64 9.63
CA CYS A 118 -0.54 -1.21 9.96
C CYS A 118 -0.38 -2.73 10.06
N LEU A 119 -0.38 -3.24 11.30
CA LEU A 119 -0.19 -4.65 11.60
C LEU A 119 -1.54 -5.37 11.54
N THR A 120 -1.60 -6.45 10.78
CA THR A 120 -2.75 -7.34 10.61
C THR A 120 -2.40 -8.75 11.08
N GLY A 121 -3.33 -9.70 10.98
CA GLY A 121 -3.04 -11.12 11.23
C GLY A 121 -2.00 -11.70 10.26
N ASP A 122 -1.96 -11.20 9.02
CA ASP A 122 -1.12 -11.76 7.96
C ASP A 122 0.27 -11.11 7.88
N GLY A 123 0.44 -9.95 8.50
CA GLY A 123 1.69 -9.19 8.41
C GLY A 123 1.48 -7.69 8.54
N VAL A 124 2.45 -6.92 8.04
CA VAL A 124 2.47 -5.47 8.19
C VAL A 124 2.53 -4.75 6.85
N TYR A 125 1.68 -3.74 6.72
CA TYR A 125 1.78 -2.72 5.67
C TYR A 125 2.51 -1.49 6.19
N ALA A 126 3.21 -0.75 5.33
CA ALA A 126 3.55 0.64 5.61
C ALA A 126 2.39 1.56 5.20
N VAL A 127 1.99 2.44 6.11
CA VAL A 127 0.91 3.39 5.86
C VAL A 127 1.43 4.57 5.05
N THR A 128 0.70 4.91 3.99
CA THR A 128 0.96 6.06 3.15
C THR A 128 -0.14 7.10 3.30
N LYS A 129 0.19 8.36 3.10
CA LYS A 129 -0.76 9.46 3.01
C LYS A 129 -0.23 10.45 1.97
N ASP A 130 -1.10 10.90 1.07
CA ASP A 130 -0.75 11.90 0.04
C ASP A 130 0.48 11.48 -0.81
N GLY A 131 0.60 10.18 -1.11
CA GLY A 131 1.69 9.63 -1.93
C GLY A 131 3.05 9.51 -1.22
N ALA A 132 3.11 9.66 0.10
CA ALA A 132 4.34 9.50 0.89
C ALA A 132 4.12 8.60 2.12
N PRO A 133 5.19 7.96 2.65
CA PRO A 133 5.10 7.26 3.93
C PRO A 133 4.63 8.22 5.04
N ARG A 134 3.65 7.78 5.83
CA ARG A 134 3.20 8.55 7.00
C ARG A 134 4.24 8.44 8.10
N LEU A 135 4.84 9.57 8.47
CA LEU A 135 5.80 9.65 9.57
C LEU A 135 5.08 9.99 10.88
N VAL A 136 5.49 9.32 11.96
CA VAL A 136 4.95 9.49 13.32
C VAL A 136 6.07 9.61 14.34
N PRO A 137 5.85 10.22 15.52
CA PRO A 137 6.83 10.22 16.60
C PRO A 137 7.30 8.80 16.95
N ARG A 138 8.62 8.60 16.99
CA ARG A 138 9.25 7.31 17.27
C ARG A 138 9.03 6.86 18.71
N HIS A 139 9.19 7.77 19.65
CA HIS A 139 8.87 7.55 21.06
C HIS A 139 7.41 7.92 21.32
N ASN A 140 6.74 7.22 22.23
CA ASN A 140 5.49 7.74 22.76
C ASN A 140 5.91 8.87 23.71
N THR A 141 5.62 10.11 23.35
CA THR A 141 5.54 11.18 24.33
C THR A 141 4.38 10.82 25.25
N SER A 142 4.71 10.24 26.40
CA SER A 142 3.80 10.15 27.54
C SER A 142 3.41 11.54 28.01
#